data_AF-B1T5G3-F1
#
_entry.id   AF-B1T5G3-F1
#
_cell.length_a   1.000
_cell.length_b   1.000
_cell.length_c   1.000
_cell.angle_alpha   90.00
_cell.angle_beta   90.00
_cell.angle_gamma   90.00
#
_symmetry.space_group_name_H-M   'P 1'
#
loop_
_entity.id
_entity.type
_entity.pdbx_description
1 polymer ?
#
loop_
_entity_poly.entity_id
_entity_poly.type
_entity_poly.pdbx_seq_one_letter_code
_entity_poly.pdbx_strand_id
1 'polypeptide(L)' 'MVRCAECGVHAPKGDAVAAGGEYFCSTEHAQRHGARASGHDAR' A
#
# COMPACT_ATOMS: atom_id res chain seq x y z
N MET A 1 -4.05 -12.93 6.01
CA MET A 1 -4.85 -11.73 5.72
C MET A 1 -3.99 -10.53 6.06
N VAL A 2 -3.74 -9.64 5.11
CA VAL A 2 -2.92 -8.44 5.33
C VAL A 2 -3.83 -7.23 5.30
N ARG A 3 -3.51 -6.22 6.09
CA ARG A 3 -4.27 -4.98 6.16
C ARG A 3 -3.71 -4.00 5.14
N CYS A 4 -4.58 -3.43 4.31
CA CYS A 4 -4.19 -2.38 3.39
C CYS A 4 -3.77 -1.12 4.16
N ALA A 5 -2.58 -0.58 3.89
CA ALA A 5 -2.11 0.64 4.53
C ALA A 5 -2.88 1.90 4.07
N GLU A 6 -3.53 1.87 2.90
CA GLU A 6 -4.32 3.01 2.41
C GLU A 6 -5.76 3.01 2.95
N CYS A 7 -6.52 1.92 2.77
CA CYS A 7 -7.95 1.87 3.10
C CYS A 7 -8.28 1.04 4.35
N GLY A 8 -7.32 0.28 4.90
CA GLY A 8 -7.51 -0.56 6.08
C GLY A 8 -8.24 -1.89 5.84
N VAL A 9 -8.61 -2.22 4.60
CA VAL A 9 -9.30 -3.50 4.29
C VAL A 9 -8.35 -4.69 4.47
N HIS A 10 -8.91 -5.81 4.92
CA HIS A 10 -8.14 -7.06 5.04
C HIS A 10 -8.28 -7.89 3.78
N ALA A 11 -7.18 -8.04 3.04
CA ALA A 11 -7.13 -8.87 1.84
C ALA A 11 -6.33 -10.15 2.08
N PRO A 12 -6.63 -11.26 1.37
CA PRO A 12 -5.77 -12.43 1.38
C PRO A 12 -4.39 -12.08 0.78
N LYS A 13 -3.32 -12.64 1.36
CA LYS A 13 -1.94 -12.29 0.99
C LYS A 13 -1.63 -12.59 -0.48
N GLY A 14 -2.33 -13.56 -1.09
CA GLY A 14 -2.17 -13.91 -2.51
C GLY A 14 -2.67 -12.84 -3.48
N ASP A 15 -3.64 -12.02 -3.06
CA ASP A 15 -4.22 -10.92 -3.86
C ASP A 15 -3.65 -9.54 -3.46
N ALA A 16 -2.90 -9.50 -2.36
CA ALA A 16 -2.36 -8.27 -1.82
C ALA A 16 -1.06 -7.87 -2.53
N VAL A 17 -0.93 -6.57 -2.82
CA VAL A 17 0.23 -5.96 -3.45
C VAL A 17 1.15 -5.40 -2.36
N ALA A 18 2.44 -5.75 -2.40
CA ALA A 18 3.43 -5.17 -1.51
C ALA A 18 4.18 -4.03 -2.21
N ALA A 19 4.26 -2.85 -1.58
CA ALA A 19 5.00 -1.70 -2.10
C ALA A 19 5.61 -0.90 -0.93
N GLY A 20 6.88 -0.49 -1.06
CA GLY A 20 7.56 0.32 -0.04
C GLY A 20 7.74 -0.34 1.33
N GLY A 21 7.46 -1.65 1.47
CA GLY A 21 7.45 -2.36 2.76
C GLY A 21 6.06 -2.53 3.37
N GLU A 22 5.03 -1.97 2.74
CA GLU A 22 3.63 -2.06 3.17
C GLU A 22 2.79 -2.91 2.21
N TYR A 23 1.64 -3.37 2.70
CA TYR A 23 0.69 -4.20 1.95
C TYR A 23 -0.56 -3.40 1.56
N PHE A 24 -1.08 -3.69 0.38
CA PHE A 24 -2.23 -3.03 -0.20
C PHE A 24 -3.19 -4.06 -0.79
N CYS A 25 -4.50 -3.77 -0.75
CA CYS A 25 -5.49 -4.66 -1.36
C CYS A 25 -5.53 -4.57 -2.90
N SER A 26 -4.86 -3.57 -3.49
CA SER A 26 -4.85 -3.33 -4.93
C SER A 26 -3.63 -2.49 -5.33
N THR A 27 -3.25 -2.56 -6.60
CA THR A 27 -2.15 -1.76 -7.17
C THR A 27 -2.42 -0.26 -7.11
N GLU A 28 -3.67 0.19 -7.28
CA GLU A 28 -4.03 1.61 -7.21
C GLU A 28 -3.66 2.24 -5.85
N HIS A 29 -3.92 1.51 -4.76
CA HIS A 29 -3.55 1.96 -3.42
C HIS A 29 -2.04 1.96 -3.19
N ALA A 30 -1.33 0.95 -3.71
CA ALA A 30 0.12 0.90 -3.65
C ALA A 30 0.75 2.10 -4.39
N GLN A 31 0.23 2.45 -5.57
CA GLN A 31 0.69 3.59 -6.37
C GLN A 31 0.41 4.94 -5.69
N ARG A 32 -0.81 5.13 -5.16
CA ARG A 32 -1.17 6.33 -4.40
C ARG A 32 -0.31 6.51 -3.15
N HIS A 33 -0.02 5.42 -2.45
CA HIS A 33 0.84 5.45 -1.29
C HIS A 33 2.29 5.77 -1.67
N GLY A 34 2.84 5.10 -2.70
CA GLY A 34 4.19 5.39 -3.20
C GLY A 34 4.34 6.84 -3.67
N ALA A 35 3.35 7.39 -4.37
CA ALA A 35 3.34 8.79 -4.78
C ALA A 35 3.33 9.77 -3.59
N ARG A 36 2.65 9.42 -2.49
CA ARG A 36 2.64 10.21 -1.25
C ARG A 36 3.94 10.08 -0.46
N ALA A 37 4.48 8.86 -0.37
CA ALA A 37 5.72 8.57 0.34
C ALA A 37 6.91 9.29 -0.30
N SER A 38 7.01 9.27 -1.63
CA SER A 38 8.05 10.00 -2.37
C SER A 38 7.96 11.53 -2.18
N GLY A 39 6.79 12.07 -1.83
CA GLY A 39 6.64 13.49 -1.50
C GLY A 39 6.96 13.82 -0.04
N HIS A 40 6.94 12.83 0.86
CA HIS A 40 7.20 13.00 2.28
C HIS A 40 8.68 12.85 2.66
N ASP A 41 9.47 12.15 1.84
CA ASP A 41 10.92 11.92 2.04
C ASP A 41 11.81 13.13 1.69
N ALA A 42 11.23 14.30 1.40
CA ALA A 42 11.95 15.51 1.00
C ALA A 42 12.20 16.51 2.15
N ARG A 43 12.25 16.08 3.42
CA ARG A 43 12.32 16.98 4.59
C ARG A 43 13.54 16.75 5.51
#